data_AF-A0A1H3D3F1-F1
#
_entry.id   AF-A0A1H3D3F1-F1
#
_cell.length_a   1.000
_cell.length_b   1.000
_cell.length_c   1.000
_cell.angle_alpha   90.00
_cell.angle_beta   90.00
_cell.angle_gamma   90.00
#
_symmetry.space_group_name_H-M   'P 1'
#
loop_
_entity.id
_entity.type
_entity.pdbx_description
1 polymer ?
#
loop_
_entity_poly.entity_id
_entity_poly.type
_entity_poly.pdbx_seq_one_letter_code
_entity_poly.pdbx_strand_id
1 'polypeptide(L)'
;MKSMNTELNPLPFEKVSIIEAKLVLDGVDMMPKTEVKRWEFFRRQEDRKDHDLCELTYQWFAKLPANEKPWDLARYFPRITNELARSWDRPAACMRYLEQLLLDNRGSRQGFPMSVAREIMTLQHYFNQAVFSSASRPQGSSHH
;
A
#
# COMPACT_ATOMS: atom_id res chain seq x y z
N MET A 1 20.90 -4.23 24.22
CA MET A 1 19.46 -4.30 23.86
C MET A 1 18.74 -3.14 24.53
N LYS A 2 18.12 -2.24 23.77
CA LYS A 2 17.33 -1.13 24.34
C LYS A 2 15.94 -1.22 23.74
N SER A 3 15.00 -1.72 24.52
CA SER A 3 13.58 -1.81 24.18
C SER A 3 13.05 -0.40 23.93
N MET A 4 12.55 -0.14 22.72
CA MET A 4 11.74 1.05 22.46
C MET A 4 10.28 0.70 22.75
N ASN A 5 9.87 0.92 24.00
CA ASN A 5 8.45 1.02 24.33
C ASN A 5 7.98 2.37 23.78
N THR A 6 7.28 2.34 22.65
CA THR A 6 6.54 3.52 22.16
C THR A 6 5.32 3.70 23.06
N GLU A 7 5.48 4.48 24.13
CA GLU A 7 4.38 4.99 24.94
C GLU A 7 3.39 5.73 24.02
N LEU A 8 2.19 5.19 23.85
CA LEU A 8 1.10 5.83 23.14
C LEU A 8 0.58 6.98 24.01
N ASN A 9 1.10 8.20 23.80
CA ASN A 9 0.57 9.37 24.46
C ASN A 9 -0.86 9.63 23.94
N PRO A 10 -1.91 9.56 24.78
CA PRO A 10 -3.28 9.77 24.33
C PRO A 10 -3.47 11.18 23.78
N LEU A 11 -4.24 11.31 22.70
CA LEU A 11 -4.55 12.61 22.14
C LEU A 11 -5.34 13.42 23.18
N PRO A 12 -4.88 14.63 23.57
CA PRO A 12 -5.65 15.48 24.45
C PRO A 12 -6.91 15.94 23.71
N PHE A 13 -8.06 15.80 24.36
CA PHE A 13 -9.32 16.33 23.87
C PHE A 13 -10.00 17.12 24.99
N GLU A 14 -10.64 18.22 24.63
CA GLU A 14 -11.47 19.02 25.52
C GLU A 14 -12.94 18.75 25.18
N LYS A 15 -13.76 18.55 26.21
CA LYS A 15 -15.20 18.32 26.01
C LYS A 15 -15.88 19.67 25.82
N VAL A 16 -16.55 19.79 24.69
CA VAL A 16 -17.32 20.98 24.28
C VAL A 16 -18.80 20.70 24.48
N SER A 17 -19.59 21.69 24.89
CA SER A 17 -21.05 21.51 24.99
C SER A 17 -21.70 21.50 23.60
N ILE A 18 -22.89 20.91 23.47
CA ILE A 18 -23.65 20.90 22.20
C ILE A 18 -23.99 22.33 21.74
N ILE A 19 -24.30 23.21 22.70
CA ILE A 19 -24.61 24.62 22.42
C ILE A 19 -23.38 25.31 21.85
N GLU A 20 -22.21 25.09 22.45
CA GLU A 20 -20.93 25.65 22.02
C GLU A 20 -20.49 25.12 20.65
N ALA A 21 -20.65 23.81 20.39
CA ALA A 21 -20.42 23.23 19.08
C ALA A 21 -21.34 23.84 18.00
N LYS A 22 -22.60 24.11 18.34
CA LYS A 22 -23.55 24.77 17.43
C LYS A 22 -23.14 26.22 17.14
N LEU A 23 -22.68 26.97 18.14
CA LEU A 23 -22.24 28.35 17.97
C LEU A 23 -21.03 28.47 17.01
N VAL A 24 -20.10 27.51 17.07
CA VAL A 24 -18.97 27.43 16.12
C VAL A 24 -19.46 27.18 14.69
N LEU A 25 -20.43 26.29 14.51
CA LEU A 25 -21.04 26.02 13.20
C LEU A 25 -21.80 27.24 12.66
N ASP A 26 -22.43 28.01 13.55
CA ASP A 26 -23.13 29.26 13.25
C ASP A 26 -22.16 30.45 13.00
N GLY A 27 -20.84 30.22 13.03
CA GLY A 27 -19.82 31.21 12.71
C GLY A 27 -19.52 32.22 13.81
N VAL A 28 -19.98 31.96 15.04
CA VAL A 28 -19.72 32.80 16.20
C VAL A 28 -18.31 32.48 16.73
N ASP A 29 -17.33 33.31 16.36
CA ASP A 29 -15.90 33.10 16.68
C ASP A 29 -15.61 33.43 18.16
N MET A 30 -15.99 32.52 19.07
CA MET A 30 -15.79 32.64 20.53
C MET A 30 -14.68 31.70 21.06
N MET A 31 -14.06 30.89 20.21
CA MET A 31 -13.06 29.92 20.63
C MET A 31 -11.66 30.55 20.52
N PRO A 32 -10.78 30.43 21.55
CA PRO A 32 -9.35 30.62 21.29
C PRO A 32 -8.99 29.63 20.18
N LYS A 33 -8.53 30.13 19.03
CA LYS A 33 -8.00 29.29 17.95
C LYS A 33 -6.75 28.60 18.51
N THR A 34 -6.95 27.49 19.21
CA THR A 34 -5.89 26.54 19.55
C THR A 34 -5.13 26.33 18.27
N GLU A 35 -3.86 26.72 18.30
CA GLU A 35 -2.96 26.69 17.16
C GLU A 35 -3.13 25.34 16.46
N VAL A 36 -3.79 25.35 15.31
CA VAL A 36 -4.05 24.14 14.54
C VAL A 36 -2.68 23.59 14.20
N LYS A 37 -2.23 22.56 14.93
CA LYS A 37 -0.98 21.86 14.64
C LYS A 37 -1.01 21.57 13.15
N ARG A 38 -0.03 22.11 12.43
CA ARG A 38 0.02 21.98 10.98
C ARG A 38 0.19 20.51 10.61
N TRP A 39 -0.93 19.83 10.35
CA TRP A 39 -0.98 18.41 9.98
C TRP A 39 -0.15 18.09 8.74
N GLU A 40 0.14 19.11 7.92
CA GLU A 40 1.10 19.04 6.82
C GLU A 40 2.52 18.65 7.20
N PHE A 41 2.98 18.96 8.42
CA PHE A 41 4.31 18.55 8.88
C PHE A 41 4.35 17.10 9.38
N PHE A 42 3.19 16.51 9.68
CA PHE A 42 3.05 15.08 10.02
C PHE A 42 2.78 14.22 8.78
N ARG A 43 2.48 14.83 7.62
CA ARG A 43 2.48 14.08 6.36
C ARG A 43 3.89 13.60 6.09
N ARG A 44 4.04 12.28 5.93
CA ARG A 44 5.27 11.67 5.44
C ARG A 44 5.64 12.39 4.13
N GLN A 45 6.76 13.10 4.13
CA GLN A 45 7.32 13.69 2.92
C GLN A 45 7.71 12.52 1.99
N GLU A 46 7.32 12.58 0.73
CA GLU A 46 7.77 11.61 -0.28
C GLU A 46 9.30 11.69 -0.36
N ASP A 47 9.97 10.61 0.05
CA ASP A 47 11.44 10.51 0.01
C ASP A 47 11.84 10.19 -1.44
N ARG A 48 13.06 10.56 -1.86
CA ARG A 48 13.61 10.12 -3.16
C ARG A 48 13.53 8.60 -3.34
N LYS A 49 13.63 7.85 -2.23
CA LYS A 49 13.46 6.39 -2.19
C LYS A 49 12.05 5.91 -2.59
N ASP A 50 11.05 6.78 -2.59
CA ASP A 50 9.70 6.46 -3.08
C ASP A 50 9.61 6.54 -4.62
N HIS A 51 10.60 7.16 -5.28
CA HIS A 51 10.68 7.33 -6.74
C HIS A 51 11.63 6.36 -7.44
N ASP A 52 12.51 5.67 -6.69
CA ASP A 52 13.48 4.74 -7.27
C ASP A 52 13.13 3.27 -6.97
N LEU A 53 13.43 2.38 -7.90
CA LEU A 53 13.36 0.94 -7.64
C LEU A 53 14.53 0.53 -6.75
N CYS A 54 14.27 -0.32 -5.75
CA CYS A 54 15.33 -0.89 -4.92
C CYS A 54 15.96 -2.13 -5.55
N GLU A 55 17.13 -2.53 -5.06
CA GLU A 55 17.86 -3.70 -5.54
C GLU A 55 17.02 -4.98 -5.55
N LEU A 56 16.23 -5.21 -4.50
CA LEU A 56 15.31 -6.35 -4.40
C LEU A 56 14.34 -6.40 -5.59
N THR A 57 13.86 -5.23 -6.03
CA THR A 57 12.92 -5.13 -7.15
C THR A 57 13.58 -5.49 -8.47
N TYR A 58 14.83 -5.08 -8.70
CA TYR A 58 15.57 -5.51 -9.89
C TYR A 58 15.81 -7.02 -9.91
N GLN A 59 16.16 -7.61 -8.76
CA GLN A 59 16.31 -9.06 -8.64
C GLN A 59 14.98 -9.80 -8.89
N TRP A 60 13.87 -9.25 -8.40
CA TRP A 60 12.53 -9.78 -8.66
C TRP A 60 12.18 -9.68 -10.16
N PHE A 61 12.44 -8.55 -10.81
CA PHE A 61 12.26 -8.37 -12.26
C PHE A 61 13.00 -9.43 -13.09
N ALA A 62 14.23 -9.76 -12.70
CA ALA A 62 15.03 -10.76 -13.40
C ALA A 62 14.42 -12.18 -13.34
N LYS A 63 13.63 -12.48 -12.31
CA LYS A 63 12.96 -13.78 -12.14
C LYS A 63 11.64 -13.91 -12.91
N LEU A 64 11.01 -12.78 -13.25
CA LEU A 64 9.77 -12.79 -14.02
C LEU A 64 10.05 -13.16 -15.48
N PRO A 65 9.18 -13.91 -16.16
CA PRO A 65 9.26 -14.07 -17.60
C PRO A 65 9.01 -12.74 -18.33
N ALA A 66 9.37 -12.66 -19.62
CA ALA A 66 9.48 -11.38 -20.32
C ALA A 66 8.14 -10.65 -20.49
N ASN A 67 7.04 -11.40 -20.61
CA ASN A 67 5.70 -10.86 -20.90
C ASN A 67 4.95 -10.40 -19.64
N GLU A 68 5.45 -10.80 -18.48
CA GLU A 68 4.85 -10.57 -17.16
C GLU A 68 5.57 -9.45 -16.40
N LYS A 69 6.68 -8.93 -16.94
CA LYS A 69 7.41 -7.79 -16.37
C LYS A 69 6.54 -6.53 -16.42
N PRO A 70 6.28 -5.87 -15.28
CA PRO A 70 5.40 -4.71 -15.22
C PRO A 70 6.19 -3.40 -15.43
N TRP A 71 6.51 -3.09 -16.69
CA TRP A 71 7.38 -1.97 -17.06
C TRP A 71 6.75 -0.61 -16.79
N ASP A 72 5.49 -0.42 -17.17
CA ASP A 72 4.78 0.84 -16.94
C ASP A 72 4.53 1.05 -15.45
N LEU A 73 4.17 0.00 -14.71
CA LEU A 73 4.01 0.06 -13.25
C LEU A 73 5.33 0.47 -12.56
N ALA A 74 6.47 -0.11 -12.97
CA ALA A 74 7.78 0.27 -12.46
C ALA A 74 8.15 1.72 -12.78
N ARG A 75 7.80 2.20 -13.98
CA ARG A 75 8.10 3.55 -14.43
C ARG A 75 7.27 4.61 -13.71
N TYR A 76 5.96 4.38 -13.56
CA TYR A 76 5.03 5.39 -13.04
C TYR A 76 4.74 5.22 -11.55
N PHE A 77 4.89 4.02 -11.00
CA PHE A 77 4.58 3.70 -9.61
C PHE A 77 5.68 2.85 -8.91
N PRO A 78 6.92 3.35 -8.82
CA PRO A 78 8.07 2.62 -8.23
C PRO A 78 7.79 2.06 -6.84
N ARG A 79 7.10 2.83 -5.99
CA ARG A 79 6.71 2.40 -4.65
C ARG A 79 5.80 1.17 -4.62
N ILE A 80 4.85 1.09 -5.55
CA ILE A 80 3.93 -0.06 -5.66
C ILE A 80 4.72 -1.29 -6.13
N THR A 81 5.57 -1.09 -7.13
CA THR A 81 6.47 -2.13 -7.67
C THR A 81 7.42 -2.68 -6.61
N ASN A 82 8.01 -1.81 -5.78
CA ASN A 82 8.87 -2.20 -4.67
C ASN A 82 8.10 -2.99 -3.60
N GLU A 83 6.84 -2.65 -3.34
CA GLU A 83 6.00 -3.37 -2.39
C GLU A 83 5.58 -4.75 -2.91
N LEU A 84 5.31 -4.85 -4.22
CA LEU A 84 5.08 -6.14 -4.87
C LEU A 84 6.31 -7.04 -4.74
N ALA A 85 7.51 -6.54 -5.05
CA ALA A 85 8.74 -7.31 -4.90
C ALA A 85 8.96 -7.78 -3.44
N ARG A 86 8.69 -6.92 -2.44
CA ARG A 86 8.81 -7.28 -1.02
C ARG A 86 7.81 -8.33 -0.55
N SER A 87 6.60 -8.30 -1.10
CA SER A 87 5.51 -9.18 -0.69
C SER A 87 5.42 -10.46 -1.53
N TRP A 88 6.13 -10.54 -2.66
CA TRP A 88 6.04 -11.63 -3.64
C TRP A 88 6.21 -13.04 -3.05
N ASP A 89 7.19 -13.22 -2.15
CA ASP A 89 7.45 -14.51 -1.49
C ASP A 89 6.44 -14.85 -0.37
N ARG A 90 5.44 -14.00 -0.14
CA ARG A 90 4.35 -14.19 0.84
C ARG A 90 3.01 -14.25 0.11
N PRO A 91 2.56 -15.43 -0.36
CA PRO A 91 1.43 -15.52 -1.28
C PRO A 91 0.13 -14.86 -0.84
N ALA A 92 -0.26 -15.05 0.41
CA ALA A 92 -1.46 -14.42 0.95
C ALA A 92 -1.36 -12.88 1.01
N ALA A 93 -0.17 -12.34 1.30
CA ALA A 93 0.03 -10.89 1.35
C ALA A 93 0.08 -10.28 -0.05
N CYS A 94 0.83 -10.90 -0.97
CA CYS A 94 0.93 -10.45 -2.35
C CYS A 94 -0.41 -10.47 -3.07
N MET A 95 -1.17 -11.56 -2.95
CA MET A 95 -2.48 -11.69 -3.60
C MET A 95 -3.46 -10.64 -3.09
N ARG A 96 -3.55 -10.45 -1.77
CA ARG A 96 -4.38 -9.39 -1.17
C ARG A 96 -3.98 -8.00 -1.64
N TYR A 97 -2.68 -7.74 -1.80
CA TYR A 97 -2.20 -6.46 -2.28
C TYR A 97 -2.59 -6.23 -3.75
N LEU A 98 -2.41 -7.22 -4.61
CA LEU A 98 -2.83 -7.17 -6.02
C LEU A 98 -4.34 -6.93 -6.16
N GLU A 99 -5.16 -7.63 -5.38
CA GLU A 99 -6.62 -7.43 -5.36
C GLU A 99 -6.96 -5.99 -4.95
N GLN A 100 -6.31 -5.46 -3.90
CA GLN A 100 -6.52 -4.09 -3.44
C GLN A 100 -6.15 -3.02 -4.47
N LEU A 101 -5.17 -3.29 -5.34
CA LEU A 101 -4.80 -2.39 -6.44
C LEU A 101 -5.87 -2.37 -7.54
N LEU A 102 -6.56 -3.49 -7.76
CA LEU A 102 -7.59 -3.63 -8.81
C LEU A 102 -9.00 -3.28 -8.32
N LEU A 103 -9.25 -3.29 -7.01
CA LEU A 103 -10.52 -2.89 -6.41
C LEU A 103 -10.71 -1.37 -6.53
N ASP A 104 -11.39 -0.96 -7.61
CA ASP A 104 -11.85 0.40 -7.84
C ASP A 104 -13.09 0.72 -7.00
N ASN A 105 -12.91 0.91 -5.69
CA ASN A 105 -14.01 1.29 -4.79
C ASN A 105 -13.75 2.60 -4.05
N ARG A 106 -13.02 3.52 -4.66
CA ARG A 106 -12.76 4.85 -4.10
C ARG A 106 -13.30 5.87 -5.08
N GLY A 107 -14.63 6.06 -5.04
CA GLY A 107 -15.50 6.78 -6.00
C GLY A 107 -15.19 8.24 -6.38
N SER A 108 -13.92 8.65 -6.33
CA SER A 108 -13.41 9.91 -6.90
C SER A 108 -11.96 9.84 -7.40
N ARG A 109 -11.30 8.66 -7.39
CA ARG A 109 -9.94 8.51 -7.91
C ARG A 109 -9.94 8.16 -9.40
N GLN A 110 -8.98 8.70 -10.14
CA GLN A 110 -8.79 8.47 -11.58
C GLN A 110 -8.35 7.04 -11.96
N GLY A 111 -8.25 6.12 -10.99
CA GLY A 111 -7.73 4.77 -11.23
C GLY A 111 -6.28 4.74 -11.73
N PHE A 112 -5.86 3.60 -12.26
CA PHE A 112 -4.59 3.46 -12.97
C PHE A 112 -4.76 3.73 -14.47
N PRO A 113 -3.72 4.23 -15.16
CA PRO A 113 -3.67 4.17 -16.61
C PRO A 113 -3.93 2.74 -17.11
N MET A 114 -4.61 2.60 -18.26
CA MET A 114 -5.00 1.28 -18.77
C MET A 114 -3.82 0.31 -18.95
N SER A 115 -2.65 0.82 -19.36
CA SER A 115 -1.47 -0.04 -19.52
C SER A 115 -0.99 -0.62 -18.19
N VAL A 116 -0.95 0.21 -17.15
CA VAL A 116 -0.59 -0.18 -15.78
C VAL A 116 -1.62 -1.16 -15.21
N ALA A 117 -2.92 -0.90 -15.39
CA ALA A 117 -3.97 -1.81 -14.96
C ALA A 117 -3.84 -3.20 -15.62
N ARG A 118 -3.53 -3.24 -16.93
CA ARG A 118 -3.29 -4.49 -17.66
C ARG A 118 -2.09 -5.25 -17.12
N GLU A 119 -0.98 -4.56 -16.84
CA GLU A 119 0.21 -5.18 -16.25
C GLU A 119 -0.10 -5.77 -14.87
N ILE A 120 -0.86 -5.07 -14.01
CA ILE A 120 -1.28 -5.58 -12.70
C ILE A 120 -2.14 -6.85 -12.87
N MET A 121 -3.09 -6.87 -13.83
CA MET A 121 -3.91 -8.05 -14.12
C MET A 121 -3.07 -9.23 -14.64
N THR A 122 -2.17 -8.99 -15.59
CA THR A 122 -1.24 -10.02 -16.11
C THR A 122 -0.40 -10.60 -14.98
N LEU A 123 0.15 -9.74 -14.12
CA LEU A 123 0.98 -10.15 -12.99
C LEU A 123 0.18 -10.98 -11.97
N GLN A 124 -1.06 -10.59 -11.67
CA GLN A 124 -1.97 -11.36 -10.80
C GLN A 124 -2.30 -12.73 -11.39
N HIS A 125 -2.58 -12.79 -12.69
CA HIS A 125 -2.85 -14.06 -13.38
C HIS A 125 -1.64 -14.99 -13.35
N TYR A 126 -0.44 -14.47 -13.60
CA TYR A 126 0.81 -15.23 -13.48
C TYR A 126 1.05 -15.71 -12.04
N PHE A 127 0.86 -14.81 -11.05
CA PHE A 127 1.04 -15.12 -9.64
C PHE A 127 0.16 -16.29 -9.19
N ASN A 128 -1.12 -16.25 -9.56
CA ASN A 128 -2.06 -17.34 -9.27
C ASN A 128 -1.59 -18.66 -9.87
N GLN A 129 -1.21 -18.67 -11.14
CA GLN A 129 -0.70 -19.89 -11.78
C GLN A 129 0.53 -20.44 -11.06
N ALA A 130 1.51 -19.59 -10.74
CA ALA A 130 2.72 -20.01 -10.03
C ALA A 130 2.42 -20.61 -8.65
N VAL A 131 1.51 -20.00 -7.89
CA VAL A 131 1.08 -20.50 -6.57
C VAL A 131 0.33 -21.83 -6.70
N PHE A 132 -0.62 -21.94 -7.63
CA PHE A 132 -1.38 -23.19 -7.83
C PHE A 132 -0.51 -24.33 -8.40
N SER A 133 0.47 -24.03 -9.27
CA SER A 133 1.43 -25.03 -9.74
C SER A 133 2.29 -25.58 -8.61
N SER A 134 2.66 -24.74 -7.63
CA SER A 134 3.43 -25.18 -6.45
C SER A 134 2.62 -26.03 -5.46
N ALA A 135 1.30 -25.81 -5.38
CA ALA A 135 0.39 -26.61 -4.55
C ALA A 135 0.02 -27.97 -5.16
N SER A 136 0.22 -28.13 -6.47
CA SER A 136 -0.20 -29.32 -7.24
C SER A 136 0.88 -30.40 -7.36
N ARG A 137 1.97 -30.34 -6.57
CA ARG A 137 2.97 -31.43 -6.56
C ARG A 137 2.45 -32.56 -5.67
N PRO A 138 1.90 -33.67 -6.21
CA PRO A 138 1.65 -34.84 -5.39
C PRO A 138 3.00 -35.27 -4.80
N GLN A 139 3.05 -35.38 -3.48
CA GLN A 139 4.11 -36.11 -2.78
C GLN A 139 4.17 -37.49 -3.44
N GLY A 140 5.17 -37.68 -4.29
CA GLY A 140 5.42 -38.95 -4.95
C GLY A 140 5.63 -40.01 -3.88
N SER A 141 4.71 -40.97 -3.84
CA SER A 141 4.86 -42.25 -3.19
C SER A 141 6.29 -42.78 -3.39
N SER A 142 7.04 -42.88 -2.31
CA SER A 142 8.21 -43.77 -2.21
C SER A 142 7.77 -44.90 -1.26
N HIS A 143 7.34 -46.03 -1.81
CA HIS A 143 8.13 -47.26 -1.94
C HIS A 143 8.78 -47.69 -0.62
N HIS A 144 8.26 -48.74 0.03
CA HIS A 144 8.71 -50.12 -0.21
C HIS A 144 7.81 -51.15 0.50
#